data_AF-A0A383AEN6-F1
#
_entry.id   AF-A0A383AEN6-F1
#
_cell.length_a   1.000
_cell.length_b   1.000
_cell.length_c   1.000
_cell.angle_alpha   90.00
_cell.angle_beta   90.00
_cell.angle_gamma   90.00
#
_symmetry.space_group_name_H-M   'P 1'
#
loop_
_entity.id
_entity.type
_entity.pdbx_description
1 polymer ?
#
loop_
_entity_poly.entity_id
_entity_poly.type
_entity_poly.pdbx_seq_one_letter_code
_entity_poly.pdbx_strand_id
1 'polypeptide(L)'
;MDIGSILLNIGFLFNLIALAFREILWIRILLTLGYFLRFVTQSYIEQNMNSSFWMIVFVIINLYQIIRIINERRRRYIEPKIFDIYESVFNSLTTFEFLTFWKMGIIKNVENGTTIIEKNKKLNSILLLINGKVNVKSD
;
A
#
# COMPACT_ATOMS: atom_id res chain seq x y z
N MET A 1 -25.56 2.45 -42.27
CA MET A 1 -24.95 3.28 -41.22
C MET A 1 -23.64 3.80 -41.76
N ASP A 2 -23.43 5.11 -41.65
CA ASP A 2 -22.19 5.75 -42.09
C ASP A 2 -21.03 5.26 -41.21
N ILE A 3 -19.88 4.95 -41.82
CA ILE A 3 -18.68 4.46 -41.11
C ILE A 3 -18.26 5.48 -40.04
N GLY A 4 -18.46 6.77 -40.32
CA GLY A 4 -18.24 7.85 -39.35
C GLY A 4 -19.08 7.69 -38.07
N SER A 5 -20.35 7.30 -38.19
CA SER A 5 -21.23 7.08 -37.04
C SER A 5 -20.83 5.84 -36.23
N ILE A 6 -20.33 4.79 -36.88
CA ILE A 6 -19.83 3.59 -36.19
C ILE A 6 -18.57 3.93 -35.38
N LEU A 7 -17.61 4.65 -35.98
CA LEU A 7 -16.40 5.09 -35.31
C LEU A 7 -16.70 6.00 -34.11
N LEU A 8 -17.65 6.93 -34.27
CA LEU A 8 -18.06 7.86 -33.22
C LEU A 8 -18.62 7.12 -32.00
N ASN A 9 -19.52 6.16 -32.23
CA ASN A 9 -20.14 5.38 -31.14
C ASN A 9 -19.12 4.46 -30.44
N ILE A 10 -18.17 3.90 -31.17
CA ILE A 10 -17.05 3.15 -30.59
C ILE A 10 -16.18 4.06 -29.72
N GLY A 11 -15.92 5.30 -30.15
CA GLY A 11 -15.21 6.31 -29.35
C GLY A 11 -15.94 6.65 -28.04
N PHE A 12 -17.27 6.82 -28.08
CA PHE A 12 -18.07 7.01 -26.87
C PHE A 12 -18.04 5.81 -25.93
N LEU A 13 -18.04 4.58 -26.48
CA LEU A 13 -17.91 3.36 -25.69
C LEU A 13 -16.57 3.31 -24.95
N PHE A 14 -15.46 3.65 -25.62
CA PHE A 14 -14.15 3.73 -24.98
C PHE A 14 -14.08 4.82 -23.91
N ASN A 15 -14.72 5.98 -24.12
CA ASN A 15 -14.81 7.03 -23.10
C ASN A 15 -15.61 6.56 -21.87
N LEU A 16 -16.69 5.81 -22.06
CA LEU A 16 -17.45 5.20 -20.98
C LEU A 16 -16.62 4.17 -20.20
N ILE A 17 -15.87 3.31 -20.91
CA ILE A 17 -14.96 2.35 -20.29
C ILE A 17 -13.83 3.06 -19.53
N ALA A 18 -13.30 4.16 -20.08
CA ALA A 18 -12.27 4.98 -19.43
C ALA A 18 -12.78 5.63 -18.14
N LEU A 19 -14.00 6.14 -18.13
CA LEU A 19 -14.67 6.67 -16.93
C LEU A 19 -14.99 5.56 -15.90
N ALA A 20 -15.18 4.32 -16.34
CA ALA A 20 -15.46 3.18 -15.47
C ALA A 20 -14.21 2.66 -14.73
N PHE A 21 -12.98 2.98 -15.19
CA PHE A 21 -11.75 2.63 -14.47
C PHE A 21 -11.57 3.47 -13.21
N ARG A 22 -12.19 3.02 -12.12
CA ARG A 22 -12.08 3.58 -10.76
C ARG A 22 -10.70 3.38 -10.12
N GLU A 23 -9.87 2.54 -10.72
CA GLU A 23 -8.55 2.22 -10.19
C GLU A 23 -7.49 3.22 -10.65
N ILE A 24 -7.10 4.12 -9.74
CA ILE A 24 -6.02 5.10 -9.92
C ILE A 24 -4.74 4.47 -10.51
N LEU A 25 -4.47 3.19 -10.21
CA LEU A 25 -3.28 2.47 -10.69
C LEU A 25 -3.28 2.32 -12.23
N TRP A 26 -4.42 1.95 -12.85
CA TRP A 26 -4.52 1.77 -14.30
C TRP A 26 -4.35 3.08 -15.07
N ILE A 27 -4.93 4.16 -14.55
CA ILE A 27 -4.75 5.51 -15.11
C ILE A 27 -3.26 5.88 -15.10
N ARG A 28 -2.55 5.62 -14.00
CA ARG A 28 -1.11 5.90 -13.89
C ARG A 28 -0.27 5.06 -14.84
N ILE A 29 -0.60 3.78 -15.04
CA ILE A 29 0.10 2.92 -16.02
C ILE A 29 -0.08 3.46 -17.44
N LEU A 30 -1.32 3.75 -17.85
CA LEU A 30 -1.63 4.27 -19.17
C LEU A 30 -0.96 5.62 -19.43
N LEU A 31 -0.97 6.53 -18.44
CA LEU A 31 -0.26 7.81 -18.50
C LEU A 31 1.26 7.62 -18.64
N THR A 32 1.85 6.72 -17.86
CA THR A 32 3.29 6.43 -17.94
C THR A 32 3.67 5.94 -19.34
N LEU A 33 2.88 5.02 -19.91
CA LEU A 33 3.11 4.52 -21.26
C LEU A 33 2.96 5.64 -22.30
N GLY A 34 1.92 6.47 -22.19
CA GLY A 34 1.69 7.61 -23.08
C GLY A 34 2.83 8.63 -23.04
N TYR A 35 3.27 9.05 -21.86
CA TYR A 35 4.40 9.99 -21.72
C TYR A 35 5.71 9.38 -22.19
N PHE A 36 5.93 8.09 -21.96
CA PHE A 36 7.14 7.41 -22.42
C PHE A 36 7.22 7.34 -23.95
N LEU A 37 6.12 6.98 -24.62
CA LEU A 37 6.07 7.00 -26.08
C LEU A 37 6.30 8.42 -26.62
N ARG A 38 5.68 9.43 -25.99
CA ARG A 38 5.84 10.83 -26.37
C ARG A 38 7.25 11.36 -26.13
N PHE A 39 7.91 10.89 -25.07
CA PHE A 39 9.32 11.15 -24.82
C PHE A 39 10.18 10.65 -25.97
N VAL A 40 9.98 9.39 -26.40
CA VAL A 40 10.70 8.76 -27.51
C VAL A 40 10.46 9.51 -28.83
N THR A 41 9.22 9.85 -29.16
CA THR A 41 8.94 10.57 -30.41
C THR A 41 9.57 11.96 -30.41
N GLN A 42 9.47 12.69 -29.29
CA GLN A 42 10.02 14.04 -29.18
C GLN A 42 11.55 14.06 -29.17
N SER A 43 12.19 13.02 -28.64
CA SER A 43 13.64 12.95 -28.56
C SER A 43 14.27 12.53 -29.89
N TYR A 44 13.67 11.56 -30.58
CA TYR A 44 14.26 10.95 -31.79
C TYR A 44 13.72 11.52 -33.10
N ILE A 45 12.46 11.95 -33.16
CA ILE A 45 11.83 12.44 -34.40
C ILE A 45 11.85 13.98 -34.44
N GLU A 46 11.31 14.61 -33.40
CA GLU A 46 11.14 16.08 -33.37
C GLU A 46 12.40 16.82 -32.88
N GLN A 47 13.38 16.10 -32.33
CA GLN A 47 14.61 16.63 -31.70
C GLN A 47 14.35 17.77 -30.70
N ASN A 48 13.17 17.78 -30.08
CA ASN A 48 12.75 18.82 -29.14
C ASN A 48 13.13 18.43 -27.72
N MET A 49 14.37 18.72 -27.34
CA MET A 49 14.91 18.37 -26.02
C MET A 49 14.10 18.96 -24.86
N ASN A 50 13.53 20.15 -25.03
CA ASN A 50 12.75 20.79 -23.97
C ASN A 50 11.46 20.01 -23.68
N SER A 51 10.73 19.59 -24.73
CA SER A 51 9.50 18.81 -24.55
C SER A 51 9.79 17.40 -24.02
N SER A 52 10.85 16.75 -24.52
CA SER A 52 11.30 15.45 -24.01
C SER A 52 11.67 15.49 -22.53
N PHE A 53 12.33 16.56 -22.07
CA PHE A 53 12.65 16.72 -20.64
C PHE A 53 11.40 16.66 -19.75
N TRP A 54 10.34 17.37 -20.12
CA TRP A 54 9.10 17.33 -19.36
C TRP A 54 8.41 15.96 -19.41
N MET A 55 8.44 15.27 -20.56
CA MET A 55 7.85 13.94 -20.68
C MET A 55 8.56 12.91 -19.78
N ILE A 56 9.89 12.94 -19.68
CA ILE A 56 10.61 12.02 -18.78
C ILE A 56 10.36 12.34 -17.30
N VAL A 57 10.22 13.63 -16.93
CA VAL A 57 9.83 14.04 -15.57
C VAL A 57 8.44 13.47 -15.22
N PHE A 58 7.47 13.56 -16.14
CA PHE A 58 6.15 12.98 -15.92
C PHE A 58 6.19 11.45 -15.80
N VAL A 59 7.00 10.76 -16.59
CA VAL A 59 7.20 9.30 -16.46
C VAL A 59 7.73 8.96 -15.06
N ILE A 60 8.75 9.65 -14.57
CA ILE A 60 9.33 9.41 -13.23
C ILE A 60 8.29 9.60 -12.13
N ILE A 61 7.53 10.70 -12.18
CA ILE A 61 6.49 10.99 -11.18
C ILE A 61 5.40 9.91 -11.19
N ASN A 62 4.94 9.48 -12.37
CA ASN A 62 3.92 8.44 -12.46
C ASN A 62 4.46 7.07 -12.00
N LEU A 63 5.71 6.73 -12.29
CA LEU A 63 6.37 5.51 -11.78
C LEU A 63 6.43 5.50 -10.25
N TYR A 64 6.83 6.61 -9.63
CA TYR A 64 6.83 6.72 -8.16
C TYR A 64 5.44 6.47 -7.57
N GLN A 65 4.40 7.06 -8.17
CA GLN A 65 3.02 6.85 -7.72
C GLN A 65 2.55 5.41 -7.91
N ILE A 66 2.91 4.75 -9.02
CA ILE A 66 2.62 3.32 -9.24
C ILE A 66 3.27 2.48 -8.14
N ILE A 67 4.57 2.70 -7.86
CA ILE A 67 5.30 1.97 -6.82
C ILE A 67 4.63 2.15 -5.45
N ARG A 68 4.25 3.38 -5.12
CA ARG A 68 3.54 3.69 -3.87
C ARG A 68 2.22 2.92 -3.76
N ILE A 69 1.37 2.96 -4.79
CA ILE A 69 0.05 2.29 -4.76
C ILE A 69 0.23 0.77 -4.69
N ILE A 70 1.22 0.20 -5.40
CA ILE A 70 1.50 -1.24 -5.33
C ILE A 70 1.96 -1.62 -3.92
N ASN A 71 2.81 -0.80 -3.28
CA ASN A 71 3.25 -1.03 -1.91
C ASN A 71 2.09 -0.95 -0.91
N GLU A 72 1.16 -0.01 -1.10
CA GLU A 72 -0.05 0.12 -0.27
C GLU A 72 -0.98 -1.10 -0.45
N ARG A 73 -1.12 -1.62 -1.68
CA ARG A 73 -1.96 -2.79 -1.98
C ARG A 73 -1.33 -4.13 -1.60
N ARG A 74 -0.01 -4.19 -1.39
CA ARG A 74 0.70 -5.44 -1.09
C ARG A 74 0.41 -5.89 0.33
N ARG A 75 -0.54 -6.82 0.48
CA ARG A 75 -0.69 -7.63 1.71
C ARG A 75 0.63 -8.37 1.95
N ARG A 76 1.30 -8.07 3.06
CA ARG A 76 2.54 -8.75 3.44
C ARG A 76 2.22 -10.11 4.04
N TYR A 77 3.15 -11.05 3.95
CA TYR A 77 3.00 -12.33 4.61
C TYR A 77 3.15 -12.15 6.13
N ILE A 78 2.18 -12.67 6.89
CA ILE A 78 2.26 -12.78 8.35
C ILE A 78 2.64 -14.22 8.67
N GLU A 79 3.65 -14.40 9.54
CA GLU A 79 4.04 -15.73 9.97
C GLU A 79 2.90 -16.43 10.73
N PRO A 80 2.70 -17.75 10.56
CA PRO A 80 1.57 -18.46 11.17
C PRO A 80 1.51 -18.32 12.70
N LYS A 81 2.68 -18.22 13.35
CA LYS A 81 2.79 -18.09 14.83
C LYS A 81 2.15 -16.82 15.39
N ILE A 82 2.04 -15.76 14.59
CA ILE A 82 1.52 -14.45 15.02
C ILE A 82 0.21 -14.10 14.29
N PHE A 83 -0.24 -14.97 13.39
CA PHE A 83 -1.46 -14.78 12.61
C PHE A 83 -2.70 -14.77 13.50
N ASP A 84 -2.78 -15.68 14.46
CA ASP A 84 -3.91 -15.75 15.42
C ASP A 84 -4.03 -14.47 16.25
N ILE A 85 -2.89 -13.87 16.63
CA ILE A 85 -2.84 -12.60 17.37
C ILE A 85 -3.32 -11.45 16.48
N TYR A 86 -2.90 -11.45 15.21
CA TYR A 86 -3.37 -10.47 14.24
C TYR A 86 -4.89 -10.54 14.06
N GLU A 87 -5.44 -11.74 13.85
CA GLU A 87 -6.88 -11.93 13.60
C GLU A 87 -7.75 -11.64 14.83
N SER A 88 -7.28 -11.98 16.03
CA SER A 88 -8.06 -11.82 17.27
C SER A 88 -7.98 -10.42 17.88
N VAL A 89 -6.79 -9.80 17.90
CA VAL A 89 -6.53 -8.53 18.63
C VAL A 89 -6.36 -7.35 17.69
N PHE A 90 -5.74 -7.55 16.52
CA PHE A 90 -5.32 -6.46 15.62
C PHE A 90 -6.00 -6.49 14.24
N ASN A 91 -7.19 -7.09 14.13
CA ASN A 91 -7.89 -7.25 12.85
C ASN A 91 -8.32 -5.95 12.17
N SER A 92 -8.31 -4.84 12.90
CA SER A 92 -8.57 -3.50 12.39
C SER A 92 -7.35 -2.89 11.69
N LEU A 93 -6.14 -3.41 11.94
CA LEU A 93 -4.92 -2.95 11.29
C LEU A 93 -4.73 -3.66 9.96
N THR A 94 -4.14 -2.96 8.99
CA THR A 94 -3.61 -3.62 7.80
C THR A 94 -2.46 -4.54 8.18
N THR A 95 -2.21 -5.55 7.37
CA THR A 95 -1.06 -6.45 7.54
C THR A 95 0.28 -5.70 7.62
N PHE A 96 0.41 -4.59 6.90
CA PHE A 96 1.61 -3.76 6.95
C PHE A 96 1.75 -3.04 8.30
N GLU A 97 0.68 -2.43 8.79
CA GLU A 97 0.66 -1.75 10.09
C GLU A 97 0.92 -2.73 11.23
N PHE A 98 0.25 -3.89 11.22
CA PHE A 98 0.48 -4.94 12.20
C PHE A 98 1.94 -5.40 12.23
N LEU A 99 2.53 -5.75 11.08
CA LEU A 99 3.92 -6.20 11.03
C LEU A 99 4.91 -5.09 11.42
N THR A 100 4.59 -3.83 11.12
CA THR A 100 5.40 -2.68 11.52
C THR A 100 5.36 -2.50 13.03
N PHE A 101 4.17 -2.54 13.62
CA PHE A 101 3.95 -2.50 15.07
C PHE A 101 4.62 -3.69 15.77
N TRP A 102 4.44 -4.91 15.25
CA TRP A 102 5.01 -6.13 15.78
C TRP A 102 6.55 -6.08 15.83
N LYS A 103 7.18 -5.52 14.79
CA LYS A 103 8.63 -5.32 14.73
C LYS A 103 9.18 -4.31 15.73
N MET A 104 8.36 -3.38 16.21
CA MET A 104 8.75 -2.42 17.26
C MET A 104 8.65 -3.04 18.66
N GLY A 105 7.88 -4.12 18.81
CA GLY A 105 7.72 -4.83 20.07
C GLY A 105 8.95 -5.66 20.46
N ILE A 106 9.15 -5.84 21.76
CA ILE A 106 10.19 -6.72 22.30
C ILE A 106 9.52 -7.92 22.95
N ILE A 107 9.84 -9.13 22.48
CA ILE A 107 9.36 -10.37 23.09
C ILE A 107 10.22 -10.65 24.33
N LYS A 108 9.58 -10.78 25.50
CA LYS A 108 10.22 -11.13 26.77
C LYS A 108 9.53 -12.33 27.38
N ASN A 109 10.31 -13.29 27.85
CA ASN A 109 9.84 -14.38 28.68
C ASN A 109 10.03 -13.98 30.15
N VAL A 110 9.04 -14.30 30.99
CA VAL A 110 9.05 -13.98 32.41
C VAL A 110 8.89 -15.27 33.21
N GLU A 111 9.67 -15.41 34.27
CA GLU A 111 9.61 -16.59 35.15
C GLU A 111 8.33 -16.61 35.99
N ASN A 112 7.92 -17.83 36.36
CA ASN A 112 6.72 -18.04 37.15
C ASN A 112 6.84 -17.39 38.53
N GLY A 113 5.80 -16.67 38.95
CA GLY A 113 5.79 -15.97 40.24
C GLY A 113 6.35 -14.54 40.20
N THR A 114 6.83 -14.07 39.05
CA THR A 114 7.29 -12.68 38.90
C THR A 114 6.11 -11.72 38.75
N THR A 115 6.15 -10.60 39.47
CA THR A 115 5.18 -9.52 39.28
C THR A 115 5.52 -8.71 38.04
N ILE A 116 4.61 -8.70 37.06
CA ILE A 116 4.81 -8.04 35.75
C ILE A 116 4.33 -6.58 35.80
N ILE A 117 3.22 -6.32 36.50
CA ILE A 117 2.61 -4.99 36.65
C ILE A 117 2.27 -4.81 38.13
N GLU A 118 2.60 -3.64 38.67
CA GLU A 118 2.24 -3.27 40.04
C GLU A 118 1.21 -2.13 40.05
N LYS A 119 0.24 -2.23 40.96
CA LYS A 119 -0.78 -1.20 41.19
C LYS A 119 -0.09 0.13 41.52
N ASN A 120 -0.56 1.22 40.92
CA ASN A 120 -0.04 2.58 41.10
C ASN A 120 1.41 2.85 40.63
N LYS A 121 2.09 1.89 39.98
CA LYS A 121 3.35 2.19 39.28
C LYS A 121 3.08 2.64 37.85
N LYS A 122 3.86 3.62 37.39
CA LYS A 122 3.79 4.12 36.01
C LYS A 122 4.24 3.01 35.05
N LEU A 123 3.37 2.67 34.10
CA LEU A 123 3.70 1.74 33.04
C LEU A 123 4.38 2.50 31.88
N ASN A 124 5.62 2.11 31.53
CA ASN A 124 6.38 2.75 30.46
C ASN A 124 6.14 2.10 29.08
N SER A 125 5.42 0.99 29.02
CA SER A 125 5.17 0.21 27.80
C SER A 125 3.89 -0.60 27.91
N ILE A 126 3.15 -0.76 26.81
CA ILE A 126 2.00 -1.67 26.75
C ILE A 126 2.52 -3.11 26.65
N LEU A 127 1.90 -4.01 27.41
CA LEU A 127 2.26 -5.43 27.45
C LEU A 127 1.13 -6.26 26.83
N LEU A 128 1.50 -7.22 25.99
CA LEU A 128 0.59 -8.19 25.40
C LEU A 128 0.99 -9.59 25.86
N LEU A 129 0.07 -10.32 26.49
CA LEU A 129 0.30 -11.71 26.85
C LEU A 129 0.17 -12.59 25.61
N ILE A 130 1.30 -13.14 25.16
CA ILE A 130 1.35 -14.01 23.96
C ILE A 130 1.05 -15.47 24.33
N ASN A 131 1.63 -15.96 25.43
CA ASN A 131 1.44 -17.32 25.91
C ASN A 131 1.58 -17.36 27.44
N GLY A 132 0.76 -18.18 28.09
CA GLY A 132 0.74 -18.37 29.53
C GLY A 132 -0.54 -17.86 30.20
N LYS A 133 -0.51 -17.79 31.53
CA LYS A 133 -1.61 -17.27 32.36
C LYS A 133 -1.05 -16.26 33.34
N VAL A 134 -1.74 -15.14 33.50
CA VAL A 134 -1.44 -14.12 34.50
C VAL A 134 -2.59 -14.05 35.49
N ASN A 135 -2.28 -13.82 36.75
CA ASN A 135 -3.30 -13.62 37.78
C ASN A 135 -3.28 -12.15 38.23
N VAL A 136 -4.45 -11.53 38.29
CA VAL A 136 -4.61 -10.16 38.79
C VAL A 136 -5.09 -10.25 40.22
N LYS A 137 -4.25 -9.80 41.16
CA LYS A 137 -4.63 -9.66 42.57
C LYS A 137 -4.90 -8.19 42.86
N SER A 138 -6.12 -7.91 43.29
CA SER A 138 -6.48 -6.62 43.84
C SER A 138 -6.57 -6.78 45.35
N ASP A 139 -5.65 -6.15 46.07
CA ASP A 139 -5.83 -5.88 47.50
C ASP A 139 -6.88 -4.78 47.70
#